data_AF-A0A957CGF1-F1
#
_entry.id   AF-A0A957CGF1-F1
#
_cell.length_a   1.000
_cell.length_b   1.000
_cell.length_c   1.000
_cell.angle_alpha   90.00
_cell.angle_beta   90.00
_cell.angle_gamma   90.00
#
_symmetry.space_group_name_H-M   'P 1'
#
loop_
_entity.id
_entity.type
_entity.pdbx_description
1 polymer ?
#
loop_
_entity_poly.entity_id
_entity_poly.type
_entity_poly.pdbx_seq_one_letter_code
_entity_poly.pdbx_strand_id
1 'polypeptide(L)'
;AVLGALVLLTGSWRLHDWMRPAGWVATLVYAGGVGMSMVASKVNWGAVFLQEPRMAAAINALGIALLIQIAANWFPWVRLRGLLHIVFLGLLYWLTFQAPLVLHPRDAISTSSSFGIRATFVALFGLFLAAALMIIWHLRRRPTPSV
;
A
#
# COMPACT_ATOMS: atom_id res chain seq x y z
N ALA A 1 8.74 2.08 0.45
CA ALA A 1 9.85 1.99 1.42
C ALA A 1 11.22 2.19 0.80
N VAL A 2 11.62 1.45 -0.25
CA VAL A 2 12.96 1.62 -0.88
C VAL A 2 13.22 3.07 -1.29
N LEU A 3 12.30 3.71 -2.02
CA LEU A 3 12.43 5.14 -2.36
C LEU A 3 12.51 6.02 -1.10
N GLY A 4 11.73 5.71 -0.06
CA GLY A 4 11.78 6.41 1.23
C GLY A 4 13.14 6.32 1.91
N ALA A 5 13.75 5.13 1.92
CA ALA A 5 15.10 4.90 2.43
C ALA A 5 16.15 5.67 1.62
N LEU A 6 16.09 5.60 0.29
CA LEU A 6 17.01 6.34 -0.57
C LEU A 6 16.87 7.86 -0.38
N VAL A 7 15.65 8.38 -0.25
CA VAL A 7 15.38 9.80 0.02
C VAL A 7 15.88 10.21 1.41
N LEU A 8 15.66 9.38 2.43
CA LEU A 8 16.14 9.64 3.79
C LEU A 8 17.67 9.73 3.84
N LEU A 9 18.36 8.78 3.20
CA LEU A 9 19.83 8.70 3.20
C LEU A 9 20.48 9.79 2.35
N THR A 10 19.94 10.05 1.16
CA THR A 10 20.58 10.97 0.20
C THR A 10 20.09 12.42 0.32
N GLY A 11 18.86 12.65 0.80
CA GLY A 11 18.22 13.96 0.73
C GLY A 11 17.89 14.42 -0.70
N SER A 12 17.92 13.53 -1.70
CA SER A 12 17.74 13.90 -3.11
C SER A 12 16.30 14.29 -3.44
N TRP A 13 16.10 15.54 -3.91
CA TRP A 13 14.82 16.01 -4.45
C TRP A 13 14.35 15.19 -5.66
N ARG A 14 15.27 14.76 -6.54
CA ARG A 14 14.94 13.92 -7.69
C ARG A 14 14.30 12.59 -7.26
N LEU A 15 14.83 11.94 -6.22
CA LEU A 15 14.25 10.71 -5.68
C LEU A 15 12.92 10.98 -4.96
N HIS A 16 12.81 12.12 -4.28
CA HIS A 16 11.56 12.55 -3.67
C HIS A 16 10.44 12.72 -4.71
N ASP A 17 10.74 13.25 -5.90
CA ASP A 17 9.77 13.44 -6.97
C ASP A 17 9.23 12.12 -7.53
N TRP A 18 10.00 11.04 -7.42
CA TRP A 18 9.53 9.67 -7.68
C TRP A 18 8.73 9.09 -6.51
N MET A 19 9.21 9.33 -5.29
CA MET A 19 8.59 8.84 -4.07
C MET A 19 7.17 9.37 -3.88
N ARG A 20 6.93 10.64 -4.17
CA ARG A 20 5.64 11.31 -3.97
C ARG A 20 4.47 10.65 -4.73
N PRO A 21 4.50 10.51 -6.08
CA PRO A 21 3.44 9.82 -6.80
C PRO A 21 3.37 8.34 -6.43
N ALA A 22 4.52 7.68 -6.15
CA ALA A 22 4.53 6.29 -5.71
C ALA A 22 3.79 6.09 -4.37
N GLY A 23 3.95 7.01 -3.42
CA GLY A 23 3.24 6.99 -2.15
C GLY A 23 1.72 7.07 -2.31
N TRP A 24 1.24 8.03 -3.12
CA TRP A 24 -0.20 8.16 -3.43
C TRP A 24 -0.76 6.95 -4.18
N VAL A 25 -0.07 6.47 -5.20
CA VAL A 25 -0.51 5.29 -5.98
C VAL A 25 -0.56 4.05 -5.08
N ALA A 26 0.45 3.81 -4.25
CA ALA A 26 0.44 2.71 -3.30
C ALA A 26 -0.73 2.80 -2.31
N THR A 27 -1.02 4.01 -1.80
CA THR A 27 -2.15 4.25 -0.90
C THR A 27 -3.48 3.95 -1.58
N LEU A 28 -3.67 4.37 -2.84
CA LEU A 28 -4.88 4.10 -3.61
C LEU A 28 -5.05 2.62 -3.95
N VAL A 29 -3.97 1.94 -4.36
CA VAL A 29 -3.99 0.49 -4.62
C VAL A 29 -4.33 -0.26 -3.34
N TYR A 30 -3.75 0.12 -2.20
CA TYR A 30 -4.07 -0.47 -0.91
C TYR A 30 -5.54 -0.25 -0.53
N ALA A 31 -6.06 0.98 -0.68
CA ALA A 31 -7.47 1.29 -0.45
C ALA A 31 -8.41 0.46 -1.33
N GLY A 32 -8.08 0.33 -2.62
CA GLY A 32 -8.83 -0.53 -3.56
C GLY A 32 -8.80 -2.00 -3.14
N GLY A 33 -7.64 -2.50 -2.70
CA GLY A 33 -7.50 -3.85 -2.16
C GLY A 33 -8.32 -4.09 -0.89
N VAL A 34 -8.35 -3.13 0.04
CA VAL A 34 -9.22 -3.17 1.22
C VAL A 34 -10.68 -3.22 0.79
N GLY A 35 -11.13 -2.33 -0.10
CA GLY A 35 -12.50 -2.32 -0.61
C GLY A 35 -12.92 -3.63 -1.29
N MET A 36 -12.06 -4.16 -2.16
CA MET A 36 -12.31 -5.47 -2.79
C MET A 36 -12.35 -6.61 -1.77
N SER A 37 -11.54 -6.55 -0.71
CA SER A 37 -11.58 -7.53 0.38
C SER A 37 -12.90 -7.47 1.14
N MET A 38 -13.46 -6.27 1.34
CA MET A 38 -14.79 -6.11 1.95
C MET A 38 -15.89 -6.75 1.09
N VAL A 39 -15.85 -6.53 -0.24
CA VAL A 39 -16.79 -7.14 -1.18
C VAL A 39 -16.67 -8.66 -1.19
N ALA A 40 -15.45 -9.19 -1.33
CA ALA A 40 -15.20 -10.62 -1.32
C ALA A 40 -15.67 -11.26 -0.02
N SER A 41 -15.40 -10.62 1.12
CA SER A 41 -15.83 -11.13 2.41
C SER A 41 -17.34 -11.07 2.61
N LYS A 42 -18.01 -10.02 2.12
CA LYS A 42 -19.49 -9.95 2.10
C LYS A 42 -20.09 -11.14 1.33
N VAL A 43 -19.53 -11.46 0.17
CA VAL A 43 -20.01 -12.56 -0.69
C VAL A 43 -19.79 -13.93 -0.04
N ASN A 44 -18.65 -14.14 0.61
CA ASN A 44 -18.28 -15.46 1.14
C ASN A 44 -18.72 -15.72 2.58
N TRP A 45 -18.79 -14.70 3.43
CA TRP A 45 -19.01 -14.85 4.89
C TRP A 45 -20.09 -13.91 5.45
N GLY A 46 -21.02 -13.41 4.63
CA GLY A 46 -22.19 -12.67 5.11
C GLY A 46 -21.86 -11.35 5.83
N ALA A 47 -20.74 -10.72 5.48
CA ALA A 47 -20.28 -9.43 6.01
C ALA A 47 -19.73 -9.41 7.46
N VAL A 48 -19.33 -10.55 8.03
CA VAL A 48 -18.62 -10.63 9.33
C VAL A 48 -17.27 -9.89 9.34
N PHE A 49 -16.81 -9.43 8.17
CA PHE A 49 -15.50 -8.82 7.95
C PHE A 49 -15.18 -7.57 8.79
N LEU A 50 -16.17 -6.74 9.16
CA LEU A 50 -15.91 -5.54 9.98
C LEU A 50 -15.49 -5.89 11.41
N GLN A 51 -15.80 -7.11 11.85
CA GLN A 51 -15.44 -7.62 13.16
C GLN A 51 -14.09 -8.35 13.13
N GLU A 52 -13.53 -8.62 11.95
CA GLU A 52 -12.22 -9.24 11.82
C GLU A 52 -11.12 -8.27 12.28
N PRO A 53 -10.29 -8.65 13.27
CA PRO A 53 -9.18 -7.82 13.73
C PRO A 53 -8.23 -7.40 12.59
N ARG A 54 -8.11 -8.24 11.56
CA ARG A 54 -7.29 -7.95 10.37
C ARG A 54 -7.88 -6.86 9.48
N MET A 55 -9.20 -6.74 9.40
CA MET A 55 -9.84 -5.64 8.70
C MET A 55 -9.63 -4.33 9.46
N ALA A 56 -9.80 -4.33 10.78
CA ALA A 56 -9.54 -3.16 11.62
C ALA A 56 -8.08 -2.69 11.46
N ALA A 57 -7.12 -3.61 11.47
CA ALA A 57 -5.72 -3.30 11.20
C ALA A 57 -5.50 -2.67 9.81
N ALA A 58 -6.15 -3.20 8.76
CA ALA A 58 -6.03 -2.67 7.40
C ALA A 58 -6.64 -1.26 7.26
N ILE A 59 -7.81 -1.02 7.85
CA ILE A 59 -8.45 0.31 7.85
C ILE A 59 -7.59 1.32 8.64
N ASN A 60 -7.08 0.93 9.81
CA ASN A 60 -6.17 1.77 10.59
C ASN A 60 -4.89 2.10 9.80
N ALA A 61 -4.30 1.10 9.14
CA ALA A 61 -3.14 1.31 8.29
C ALA A 61 -3.44 2.26 7.13
N LEU A 62 -4.63 2.17 6.51
CA LEU A 62 -5.05 3.11 5.46
C LEU A 62 -5.19 4.54 6.00
N GLY A 63 -5.76 4.72 7.19
CA GLY A 63 -5.85 6.02 7.86
C GLY A 63 -4.46 6.62 8.13
N ILE A 64 -3.54 5.82 8.66
CA ILE A 64 -2.13 6.23 8.89
C ILE A 64 -1.44 6.57 7.57
N ALA A 65 -1.65 5.77 6.52
CA ALA A 65 -1.09 6.03 5.19
C ALA A 65 -1.51 7.43 4.69
N LEU A 66 -2.80 7.75 4.78
CA LEU A 66 -3.35 9.04 4.35
C LEU A 66 -2.76 10.19 5.18
N LEU A 67 -2.70 10.05 6.51
CA LEU A 67 -2.08 11.06 7.39
C LEU A 67 -0.62 11.30 7.02
N ILE A 68 0.13 10.23 6.74
CA ILE A 68 1.53 10.32 6.32
C ILE A 68 1.66 10.99 4.95
N GLN A 69 0.80 10.68 3.98
CA GLN A 69 0.81 11.36 2.68
C GLN A 69 0.52 12.86 2.82
N ILE A 70 -0.45 13.24 3.66
CA ILE A 70 -0.79 14.64 3.92
C ILE A 70 0.39 15.34 4.61
N ALA A 71 0.90 14.78 5.70
CA ALA A 71 2.04 15.32 6.46
C ALA A 71 3.29 15.49 5.59
N ALA A 72 3.59 14.51 4.73
CA ALA A 72 4.72 14.59 3.81
C ALA A 72 4.57 15.71 2.77
N ASN A 73 3.36 16.18 2.45
CA ASN A 73 3.17 17.35 1.59
C ASN A 73 3.34 18.67 2.35
N TRP A 74 3.09 18.70 3.66
CA TRP A 74 3.16 19.92 4.48
C TRP A 74 4.58 20.25 4.96
N PHE A 75 5.38 19.25 5.33
CA PHE A 75 6.72 19.50 5.86
C PHE A 75 7.74 19.77 4.75
N PRO A 76 8.59 20.81 4.87
CA PRO A 76 9.58 21.15 3.83
C PRO A 76 10.79 20.21 3.79
N TRP A 77 11.05 19.43 4.85
CA TRP A 77 12.26 18.62 4.99
C TRP A 77 12.18 17.30 4.21
N VAL A 78 12.93 17.19 3.12
CA VAL A 78 12.99 16.01 2.23
C VAL A 78 13.26 14.71 2.98
N ARG A 79 14.25 14.73 3.89
CA ARG A 79 14.63 13.53 4.66
C ARG A 79 13.51 13.06 5.58
N LEU A 80 12.78 14.00 6.21
CA LEU A 80 11.61 13.67 7.03
C LEU A 80 10.52 12.99 6.19
N ARG A 81 10.27 13.46 4.96
CA ARG A 81 9.33 12.81 4.04
C ARG A 81 9.72 11.37 3.73
N GLY A 82 11.01 11.11 3.53
CA GLY A 82 11.56 9.75 3.37
C GLY A 82 11.35 8.88 4.61
N LEU A 83 11.67 9.42 5.80
CA LEU A 83 11.46 8.74 7.08
C LEU A 83 9.99 8.35 7.29
N LEU A 84 9.05 9.27 7.06
CA LEU A 84 7.62 9.00 7.22
C LEU A 84 7.16 7.78 6.39
N HIS A 85 7.68 7.61 5.17
CA HIS A 85 7.33 6.46 4.32
C HIS A 85 7.95 5.14 4.81
N ILE A 86 9.09 5.18 5.50
CA ILE A 86 9.70 3.99 6.11
C ILE A 86 8.93 3.62 7.38
N VAL A 87 8.64 4.61 8.22
CA VAL A 87 7.83 4.44 9.44
C VAL A 87 6.47 3.85 9.08
N PHE A 88 5.82 4.33 8.01
CA PHE A 88 4.57 3.76 7.52
C PHE A 88 4.69 2.25 7.24
N LEU A 89 5.72 1.81 6.51
CA LEU A 89 5.90 0.39 6.23
C LEU A 89 6.08 -0.42 7.53
N GLY A 90 6.87 0.11 8.46
CA GLY A 90 7.06 -0.51 9.77
C GLY A 90 5.74 -0.66 10.54
N LEU A 91 4.93 0.39 10.58
CA LEU A 91 3.61 0.38 11.22
C LEU A 91 2.64 -0.58 10.51
N LEU A 92 2.60 -0.57 9.19
CA LEU A 92 1.76 -1.50 8.40
C LEU A 92 2.13 -2.95 8.71
N TYR A 93 3.43 -3.28 8.74
CA TYR A 93 3.90 -4.61 9.07
C TYR A 93 3.54 -4.99 10.51
N TRP A 94 3.80 -4.09 11.46
CA TRP A 94 3.47 -4.29 12.87
C TRP A 94 1.98 -4.54 13.09
N LEU A 95 1.11 -3.67 12.55
CA LEU A 95 -0.35 -3.81 12.65
C LEU A 95 -0.84 -5.11 12.02
N THR A 96 -0.27 -5.49 10.88
CA THR A 96 -0.65 -6.74 10.20
C THR A 96 -0.20 -7.97 10.99
N PHE A 97 0.99 -7.94 11.59
CA PHE A 97 1.54 -9.04 12.36
C PHE A 97 0.80 -9.27 13.68
N GLN A 98 0.37 -8.19 14.34
CA GLN A 98 -0.37 -8.25 15.60
C GLN A 98 -1.84 -8.61 15.42
N ALA A 99 -2.40 -8.49 14.21
CA ALA A 99 -3.79 -8.83 13.95
C ALA A 99 -4.00 -10.36 13.96
N PRO A 100 -4.77 -10.91 14.92
CA PRO A 100 -5.05 -12.34 14.93
C PRO A 100 -5.84 -12.76 13.69
N LEU A 101 -5.55 -13.98 13.22
CA LEU A 101 -6.27 -14.63 12.13
C LEU A 101 -7.38 -15.49 12.72
N VAL A 102 -8.63 -15.17 12.39
CA VAL A 102 -9.80 -15.92 12.88
C VAL A 102 -10.36 -16.80 11.75
N LEU A 103 -10.74 -16.18 10.62
CA LEU A 103 -11.44 -16.90 9.54
C LEU A 103 -10.53 -17.48 8.44
N HIS A 104 -9.25 -17.14 8.42
CA HIS A 104 -8.38 -17.42 7.26
C HIS A 104 -7.16 -18.25 7.63
N PRO A 105 -6.71 -19.17 6.77
CA PRO A 105 -5.38 -19.73 6.88
C PRO A 105 -4.33 -18.62 6.73
N ARG A 106 -3.15 -18.82 7.34
CA ARG A 106 -2.04 -17.85 7.30
C ARG A 106 -1.63 -17.50 5.87
N ASP A 107 -1.67 -18.47 4.97
CA ASP A 107 -1.33 -18.29 3.56
C ASP A 107 -2.20 -19.19 2.67
N ALA A 108 -3.30 -18.65 2.15
CA ALA A 108 -4.20 -19.41 1.28
C ALA A 108 -3.64 -19.66 -0.13
N ILE A 109 -2.62 -18.89 -0.55
CA ILE A 109 -2.11 -18.91 -1.92
C ILE A 109 -1.01 -19.96 -2.02
N SER A 110 0.03 -19.88 -1.18
CA SER A 110 1.18 -20.78 -1.30
C SER A 110 0.85 -22.22 -0.90
N THR A 111 -0.11 -22.42 0.01
CA THR A 111 -0.54 -23.75 0.46
C THR A 111 -1.62 -24.37 -0.44
N SER A 112 -2.05 -23.68 -1.51
CA SER A 112 -3.05 -24.21 -2.44
C SER A 112 -2.44 -25.31 -3.32
N SER A 113 -3.11 -26.46 -3.40
CA SER A 113 -2.73 -27.56 -4.31
C SER A 113 -2.99 -27.22 -5.78
N SER A 114 -3.88 -26.26 -6.05
CA SER A 114 -4.22 -25.83 -7.42
C SER A 114 -3.13 -24.93 -8.00
N PHE A 115 -2.51 -25.37 -9.10
CA PHE A 115 -1.61 -24.50 -9.88
C PHE A 115 -2.34 -23.26 -10.42
N GLY A 116 -3.60 -23.43 -10.86
CA GLY A 116 -4.41 -22.33 -11.39
C GLY A 116 -4.55 -21.18 -10.39
N ILE A 117 -4.90 -21.48 -9.13
CA ILE A 117 -5.02 -20.47 -8.08
C ILE A 117 -3.70 -19.71 -7.89
N ARG A 118 -2.59 -20.44 -7.71
CA ARG A 118 -1.26 -19.83 -7.52
C ARG A 118 -0.87 -18.93 -8.69
N ALA A 119 -1.02 -19.43 -9.91
CA ALA A 119 -0.72 -18.69 -11.13
C ALA A 119 -1.59 -17.44 -11.28
N THR A 120 -2.89 -17.53 -11.00
CA THR A 120 -3.80 -16.38 -11.05
C THR A 120 -3.39 -15.26 -10.09
N PHE A 121 -3.06 -15.58 -8.83
CA PHE A 121 -2.64 -14.55 -7.87
C PHE A 121 -1.30 -13.89 -8.24
N VAL A 122 -0.35 -14.65 -8.77
CA VAL A 122 0.93 -14.11 -9.27
C VAL A 122 0.68 -13.20 -10.48
N ALA A 123 -0.15 -13.64 -11.44
CA ALA A 123 -0.49 -12.85 -12.62
C ALA A 123 -1.23 -11.55 -12.24
N LEU A 124 -2.19 -11.62 -11.32
CA LEU A 124 -2.89 -10.44 -10.80
C LEU A 124 -1.92 -9.48 -10.11
N PHE A 125 -1.03 -9.99 -9.25
CA PHE A 125 -0.01 -9.15 -8.62
C PHE A 125 0.87 -8.44 -9.66
N GLY A 126 1.36 -9.17 -10.67
CA GLY A 126 2.14 -8.60 -11.77
C GLY A 126 1.38 -7.52 -12.54
N LEU A 127 0.09 -7.76 -12.84
CA LEU A 127 -0.77 -6.81 -13.52
C LEU A 127 -0.97 -5.52 -12.72
N PHE A 128 -1.30 -5.63 -11.43
CA PHE A 128 -1.48 -4.47 -10.55
C PHE A 128 -0.17 -3.70 -10.34
N LEU A 129 0.96 -4.40 -10.23
CA LEU A 129 2.26 -3.78 -10.13
C LEU A 129 2.62 -3.01 -11.41
N ALA A 130 2.43 -3.62 -12.58
CA ALA A 130 2.64 -2.97 -13.87
C ALA A 130 1.75 -1.73 -14.02
N ALA A 131 0.46 -1.86 -13.70
CA ALA A 131 -0.48 -0.74 -13.74
C ALA A 131 -0.06 0.40 -12.79
N ALA A 132 0.35 0.07 -11.55
CA ALA A 132 0.83 1.07 -10.60
C ALA A 132 2.08 1.80 -11.12
N LEU A 133 3.06 1.07 -11.68
CA LEU A 133 4.28 1.64 -12.25
C LEU A 133 3.97 2.54 -13.46
N MET A 134 3.04 2.13 -14.33
CA MET A 134 2.57 2.95 -15.45
C MET A 134 1.92 4.25 -14.96
N ILE A 135 1.03 4.17 -13.96
CA ILE A 135 0.39 5.37 -13.39
C ILE A 135 1.45 6.32 -12.80
N ILE A 136 2.39 5.80 -12.01
CA ILE A 136 3.49 6.59 -11.43
C ILE A 136 4.29 7.29 -12.54
N TRP A 137 4.65 6.54 -13.58
CA TRP A 137 5.39 7.06 -14.73
C TRP A 137 4.64 8.19 -15.46
N HIS A 138 3.34 7.99 -15.71
CA HIS A 138 2.50 9.00 -16.36
C HIS A 138 2.33 10.25 -15.50
N LEU A 139 2.12 10.12 -14.18
CA LEU A 139 2.01 11.25 -13.27
C LEU A 139 3.31 12.07 -13.22
N ARG A 140 4.47 11.41 -13.29
CA ARG A 140 5.79 12.08 -13.22
C ARG A 140 6.18 12.83 -14.50
N ARG A 141 5.50 12.56 -15.62
CA ARG A 141 5.73 13.20 -16.92
C ARG A 141 4.86 14.45 -17.13
N ARG A 142 3.84 14.67 -16.29
CA ARG A 142 2.97 15.85 -16.44
C ARG A 142 3.78 17.11 -16.14
N PRO A 143 3.80 18.11 -17.05
CA PRO A 143 4.38 19.41 -16.75
C PRO A 143 3.71 19.99 -15.51
N THR A 144 4.51 20.47 -14.55
CA THR A 144 3.96 21.27 -13.45
C THR A 144 3.39 22.54 -14.08
N PRO A 145 2.08 22.84 -13.94
CA PRO A 145 1.55 24.10 -14.44
C PRO A 145 2.32 25.24 -13.79
N SER A 146 2.89 26.13 -14.62
CA SER A 146 3.50 27.37 -14.15
C SER A 146 2.39 28.23 -13.56
N VAL A 147 2.42 28.43 -12.25
CA VAL A 147 1.58 29.40 -11.54
C VAL A 147 2.22 30.78 -11.66
#